data_AF-B5VGK4-F1
#
_entry.id   AF-B5VGK4-F1
#
_cell.length_a   1.000
_cell.length_b   1.000
_cell.length_c   1.000
_cell.angle_alpha   90.00
_cell.angle_beta   90.00
_cell.angle_gamma   90.00
#
_symmetry.space_group_name_H-M   'P 1'
#
loop_
_entity.id
_entity.type
_entity.pdbx_description
1 polymer ?
#
loop_
_entity_poly.entity_id
_entity_poly.type
_entity_poly.pdbx_seq_one_letter_code
_entity_poly.pdbx_strand_id
1 'polypeptide(L)'
;FITAVHINTSRKSVVVITADNKIYEFNMNLNSEAENEDSESVLTQWSKNNTDNLPKEWKTLKENCVGIFSDIENSSRLWFWGATWISRIDFDVDFPINKRRKQKKRTHEGLTITDESNFMNDEEDDEDDDIDMEISENLNVLLNQGNKIKSTDVQRNEESSGHFFFTDKYKPLLFVDLISSNELAIIERNPLTFHSKQKAFIQPKLVF
;
A
#
# COMPACT_ATOMS: atom_id res chain seq x y z
N PHE A 1 18.94 -1.01 -0.18
CA PHE A 1 19.02 -2.32 0.51
C PHE A 1 17.79 -3.13 0.16
N ILE A 2 17.95 -4.44 -0.05
CA ILE A 2 16.86 -5.38 -0.36
C ILE A 2 16.43 -6.07 0.94
N THR A 3 15.13 -6.15 1.18
CA THR A 3 14.55 -6.74 2.41
C THR A 3 13.94 -8.11 2.16
N ALA A 4 13.33 -8.31 0.99
CA ALA A 4 12.77 -9.59 0.59
C ALA A 4 12.92 -9.82 -0.93
N VAL A 5 13.04 -11.09 -1.32
CA VAL A 5 13.18 -11.53 -2.72
C VAL A 5 12.31 -12.76 -2.92
N HIS A 6 11.63 -12.82 -4.05
CA HIS A 6 10.85 -13.99 -4.47
C HIS A 6 10.98 -14.22 -5.96
N ILE A 7 11.16 -15.48 -6.35
CA ILE A 7 11.27 -15.87 -7.75
C ILE A 7 9.91 -16.42 -8.20
N ASN A 8 9.26 -15.71 -9.10
CA ASN A 8 8.03 -16.17 -9.74
C ASN A 8 8.38 -16.97 -10.99
N THR A 9 8.42 -18.29 -10.84
CA THR A 9 8.76 -19.21 -11.94
C THR A 9 7.73 -19.20 -13.07
N SER A 10 6.45 -18.94 -12.76
CA SER A 10 5.38 -18.93 -13.75
C SER A 10 5.47 -17.72 -14.68
N ARG A 11 5.75 -16.54 -14.12
CA ARG A 11 5.92 -15.29 -14.87
C ARG A 11 7.32 -15.09 -15.42
N LYS A 12 8.26 -15.98 -15.07
CA LYS A 12 9.69 -15.80 -15.31
C LYS A 12 10.16 -14.42 -14.84
N SER A 13 9.73 -14.02 -13.64
CA SER A 13 10.08 -12.74 -13.05
C SER A 13 10.61 -12.89 -11.63
N VAL A 14 11.42 -11.93 -11.18
CA VAL A 14 11.88 -11.83 -9.79
C VAL A 14 11.23 -10.61 -9.16
N VAL A 15 10.57 -10.82 -8.04
CA VAL A 15 10.01 -9.74 -7.22
C VAL A 15 10.97 -9.42 -6.10
N VAL A 16 11.30 -8.14 -5.97
CA VAL A 16 12.26 -7.62 -5.00
C VAL A 16 11.62 -6.48 -4.25
N ILE A 17 11.84 -6.44 -2.93
CA ILE A 17 11.39 -5.34 -2.08
C ILE A 17 12.60 -4.63 -1.50
N THR A 18 12.56 -3.32 -1.57
CA THR A 18 13.59 -2.44 -1.03
C THR A 18 13.26 -2.03 0.41
N ALA A 19 14.24 -1.45 1.10
CA ALA A 19 14.09 -0.99 2.49
C ALA A 19 13.10 0.17 2.68
N ASP A 20 12.67 0.83 1.61
CA ASP A 20 11.58 1.83 1.60
C ASP A 20 10.23 1.20 1.21
N ASN A 21 10.11 -0.13 1.27
CA ASN A 21 8.90 -0.88 0.92
C ASN A 21 8.40 -0.67 -0.53
N LYS A 22 9.29 -0.30 -1.47
CA LYS A 22 8.97 -0.31 -2.89
C LYS A 22 9.09 -1.73 -3.45
N ILE A 23 8.13 -2.08 -4.30
CA ILE A 23 8.04 -3.38 -4.95
C ILE A 23 8.53 -3.23 -6.38
N TYR A 24 9.53 -4.01 -6.75
CA TYR A 24 10.03 -4.11 -8.12
C TYR A 24 9.82 -5.53 -8.65
N GLU A 25 9.39 -5.64 -9.91
CA GLU A 25 9.30 -6.91 -10.62
C GLU A 25 10.20 -6.85 -11.86
N PHE A 26 11.17 -7.75 -11.91
CA PHE A 26 12.20 -7.83 -12.95
C PHE A 26 11.95 -9.03 -13.87
N ASN A 27 12.12 -8.85 -15.18
CA ASN A 27 12.06 -9.96 -16.14
C ASN A 27 13.32 -10.85 -16.05
N MET A 28 13.15 -12.17 -16.07
CA MET A 28 14.24 -13.13 -16.19
C MET A 28 14.38 -13.59 -17.65
N ASN A 29 15.26 -12.92 -18.40
CA ASN A 29 15.57 -13.28 -19.79
C ASN A 29 16.46 -14.52 -19.80
N LEU A 30 15.84 -15.71 -19.77
CA LEU A 30 16.59 -16.97 -19.65
C LEU A 30 17.18 -17.46 -20.99
N ASN A 31 16.75 -16.95 -22.15
CA ASN A 31 17.22 -17.41 -23.48
C ASN A 31 17.10 -16.34 -24.59
N SER A 32 17.73 -15.17 -24.44
CA SER A 32 17.84 -14.20 -25.55
C SER A 32 19.14 -14.42 -26.34
N GLU A 33 19.20 -15.52 -27.10
CA GLU A 33 20.08 -15.64 -28.29
C GLU A 33 19.35 -15.17 -29.58
N ALA A 34 18.22 -14.47 -29.43
CA ALA A 34 17.52 -13.86 -30.56
C ALA A 34 18.02 -12.43 -30.75
N GLU A 35 18.81 -12.23 -31.80
CA GLU A 35 19.32 -10.98 -32.36
C GLU A 35 18.19 -10.02 -32.81
N ASN A 36 17.34 -9.58 -31.88
CA ASN A 36 16.44 -8.45 -32.09
C ASN A 36 16.70 -7.45 -30.95
N GLU A 37 17.64 -6.53 -31.19
CA GLU A 37 18.17 -5.52 -30.27
C GLU A 37 17.16 -4.43 -29.81
N ASP A 38 15.87 -4.59 -30.09
CA ASP A 38 14.86 -3.62 -29.67
C ASP A 38 14.10 -4.12 -28.43
N SER A 39 14.68 -3.81 -27.27
CA SER A 39 13.94 -3.33 -26.08
C SER A 39 13.16 -4.33 -25.21
N GLU A 40 13.74 -5.48 -24.85
CA GLU A 40 13.21 -6.23 -23.70
C GLU A 40 13.59 -5.50 -22.40
N SER A 41 12.59 -4.86 -21.77
CA SER A 41 12.83 -4.05 -20.58
C SER A 41 13.18 -4.90 -19.36
N VAL A 42 14.19 -4.46 -18.60
CA VAL A 42 14.61 -5.07 -17.33
C VAL A 42 13.46 -5.19 -16.32
N LEU A 43 12.58 -4.19 -16.26
CA LEU A 43 11.39 -4.19 -15.41
C LEU A 43 10.15 -4.62 -16.19
N THR A 44 9.24 -5.31 -15.51
CA THR A 44 7.92 -5.60 -16.07
C THR A 44 7.12 -4.31 -16.26
N GLN A 45 6.14 -4.38 -17.14
CA GLN A 45 5.22 -3.25 -17.34
C GLN A 45 4.45 -2.92 -16.05
N TRP A 46 4.11 -3.94 -15.26
CA TRP A 46 3.45 -3.75 -13.96
C TRP A 46 4.34 -2.94 -13.01
N SER A 47 5.62 -3.27 -12.88
CA SER A 47 6.52 -2.53 -11.99
C SER A 47 6.65 -1.06 -12.43
N LYS A 48 6.80 -0.80 -13.72
CA LYS A 48 6.85 0.59 -14.23
C LYS A 48 5.59 1.40 -13.90
N ASN A 49 4.43 0.76 -13.91
CA ASN A 49 3.15 1.44 -13.69
C ASN A 49 2.81 1.58 -12.19
N ASN A 50 3.23 0.63 -11.36
CA ASN A 50 2.69 0.47 -9.99
C ASN A 50 3.69 0.75 -8.88
N THR A 51 5.00 0.66 -9.12
CA THR A 51 6.01 0.81 -8.05
C THR A 51 5.88 2.14 -7.32
N ASP A 52 5.60 3.23 -8.03
CA ASP A 52 5.38 4.56 -7.42
C ASP A 52 3.90 4.81 -7.05
N ASN A 53 2.98 3.99 -7.55
CA ASN A 53 1.53 4.09 -7.33
C ASN A 53 0.97 3.01 -6.40
N LEU A 54 1.74 2.61 -5.38
CA LEU A 54 1.26 1.67 -4.37
C LEU A 54 0.12 2.27 -3.52
N PRO A 55 -0.78 1.42 -2.98
CA PRO A 55 -1.82 1.85 -2.02
C PRO A 55 -1.25 2.60 -0.82
N LYS A 56 -2.08 3.46 -0.21
CA LYS A 56 -1.66 4.30 0.93
C LYS A 56 -1.17 3.43 2.10
N GLU A 57 -1.83 2.31 2.31
CA GLU A 57 -1.51 1.30 3.32
C GLU A 57 -0.03 0.94 3.22
N TRP A 58 0.47 0.60 2.02
CA TRP A 58 1.87 0.27 1.76
C TRP A 58 2.82 1.45 1.97
N LYS A 59 2.46 2.64 1.48
CA LYS A 59 3.31 3.85 1.59
C LYS A 59 3.49 4.31 3.04
N THR A 60 2.51 4.04 3.90
CA THR A 60 2.56 4.42 5.32
C THR A 60 3.23 3.38 6.22
N LEU A 61 3.65 2.23 5.68
CA LEU A 61 4.32 1.19 6.45
C LEU A 61 5.68 1.66 6.94
N LYS A 62 5.83 1.74 8.26
CA LYS A 62 7.11 2.00 8.92
C LYS A 62 8.01 0.78 8.99
N GLU A 63 7.41 -0.40 8.96
CA GLU A 63 8.11 -1.68 9.06
C GLU A 63 8.38 -2.26 7.67
N ASN A 64 9.55 -2.85 7.50
CA ASN A 64 9.95 -3.46 6.25
C ASN A 64 9.21 -4.78 5.98
N CYS A 65 8.97 -5.08 4.72
CA CYS A 65 8.58 -6.43 4.30
C CYS A 65 9.67 -7.45 4.69
N VAL A 66 9.26 -8.58 5.24
CA VAL A 66 10.15 -9.65 5.72
C VAL A 66 10.09 -10.86 4.79
N GLY A 67 8.91 -11.21 4.28
CA GLY A 67 8.73 -12.38 3.44
C GLY A 67 7.70 -12.18 2.35
N ILE A 68 7.84 -13.00 1.30
CA ILE A 68 6.99 -13.04 0.12
C ILE A 68 6.75 -14.51 -0.22
N PHE A 69 5.53 -14.86 -0.62
CA PHE A 69 5.22 -16.18 -1.15
C PHE A 69 4.15 -16.09 -2.25
N SER A 70 4.11 -17.10 -3.13
CA SER A 70 3.14 -17.16 -4.22
C SER A 70 1.81 -17.74 -3.77
N ASP A 71 0.73 -17.23 -4.34
CA ASP A 71 -0.56 -17.90 -4.30
C ASP A 71 -0.51 -19.19 -5.14
N ILE A 72 -1.22 -20.23 -4.70
CA ILE A 72 -1.24 -21.55 -5.35
C ILE A 72 -2.20 -21.53 -6.55
N GLU A 73 -3.31 -20.79 -6.46
CA GLU A 73 -4.33 -20.78 -7.51
C GLU A 73 -4.00 -19.82 -8.65
N ASN A 74 -3.39 -18.68 -8.33
CA ASN A 74 -3.05 -17.64 -9.30
C ASN A 74 -1.60 -17.20 -9.14
N SER A 75 -0.78 -17.52 -10.14
CA SER A 75 0.64 -17.19 -10.14
C SER A 75 0.94 -15.69 -10.26
N SER A 76 -0.03 -14.87 -10.64
CA SER A 76 0.07 -13.41 -10.63
C SER A 76 -0.21 -12.80 -9.26
N ARG A 77 -0.78 -13.57 -8.32
CA ARG A 77 -1.03 -13.11 -6.96
C ARG A 77 0.13 -13.51 -6.07
N LEU A 78 0.70 -12.50 -5.42
CA LEU A 78 1.74 -12.68 -4.43
C LEU A 78 1.27 -12.16 -3.09
N TRP A 79 1.69 -12.86 -2.05
CA TRP A 79 1.52 -12.47 -0.67
C TRP A 79 2.80 -11.89 -0.14
N PHE A 80 2.64 -10.89 0.71
CA PHE A 80 3.68 -10.09 1.33
C PHE A 80 3.39 -10.02 2.80
N TRP A 81 4.41 -10.13 3.64
CA TRP A 81 4.22 -9.97 5.07
C TRP A 81 5.43 -9.30 5.71
N GLY A 82 5.13 -8.43 6.68
CA GLY A 82 6.09 -7.83 7.59
C GLY A 82 5.92 -8.39 9.01
N ALA A 83 6.55 -7.74 9.99
CA ALA A 83 6.43 -8.17 11.38
C ALA A 83 5.01 -7.98 11.95
N THR A 84 4.21 -7.08 11.36
CA THR A 84 2.91 -6.70 11.90
C THR A 84 1.78 -6.59 10.88
N TRP A 85 2.03 -6.95 9.62
CA TRP A 85 1.06 -6.80 8.54
C TRP A 85 1.21 -7.91 7.49
N ILE A 86 0.11 -8.17 6.78
CA ILE A 86 0.03 -9.11 5.66
C ILE A 86 -0.72 -8.42 4.53
N SER A 87 -0.27 -8.60 3.30
CA SER A 87 -0.90 -8.06 2.11
C SER A 87 -0.86 -9.06 0.95
N ARG A 88 -1.88 -9.01 0.09
CA ARG A 88 -1.90 -9.72 -1.19
C ARG A 88 -2.01 -8.68 -2.31
N ILE A 89 -1.20 -8.83 -3.35
CA ILE A 89 -1.24 -7.99 -4.55
C ILE A 89 -1.36 -8.88 -5.78
N ASP A 90 -2.23 -8.48 -6.70
CA ASP A 90 -2.38 -9.09 -8.01
C ASP A 90 -1.57 -8.31 -9.06
N PHE A 91 -0.57 -8.96 -9.67
CA PHE A 91 0.35 -8.37 -10.64
C PHE A 91 -0.21 -8.30 -12.07
N ASP A 92 -1.43 -8.76 -12.30
CA ASP A 92 -2.13 -8.59 -13.58
C ASP A 92 -2.96 -7.31 -13.64
N VAL A 93 -3.13 -6.60 -12.52
CA VAL A 93 -3.96 -5.41 -12.44
C VAL A 93 -3.18 -4.22 -11.87
N ASP A 94 -3.28 -3.10 -12.56
CA ASP A 94 -2.68 -1.84 -12.13
C ASP A 94 -3.55 -1.16 -11.06
N PHE A 95 -2.92 -0.50 -10.10
CA PHE A 95 -3.61 0.32 -9.10
C PHE A 95 -4.23 1.57 -9.75
N PRO A 96 -5.44 1.97 -9.34
CA PRO A 96 -6.08 3.15 -9.88
C PRO A 96 -5.28 4.41 -9.52
N ILE A 97 -4.86 5.18 -10.53
CA ILE A 97 -4.22 6.48 -10.32
C ILE A 97 -5.31 7.51 -10.07
N ASN A 98 -5.42 8.03 -8.85
CA ASN A 98 -6.39 9.07 -8.54
C ASN A 98 -5.90 10.42 -9.11
N LYS A 99 -6.17 10.67 -10.40
CA LYS A 99 -5.86 11.93 -11.10
C LYS A 99 -6.82 13.06 -10.71
N ARG A 100 -7.32 13.09 -9.47
CA ARG A 100 -8.12 14.23 -8.98
C ARG A 100 -7.22 15.45 -8.97
N ARG A 101 -7.32 16.26 -10.02
CA ARG A 101 -6.80 17.63 -10.03
C ARG A 101 -7.38 18.32 -8.80
N LYS A 102 -6.53 18.70 -7.84
CA LYS A 102 -6.94 19.61 -6.77
C LYS A 102 -7.60 20.80 -7.46
N GLN A 103 -8.88 21.05 -7.19
CA GLN A 103 -9.49 22.29 -7.66
C GLN A 103 -8.67 23.41 -7.03
N LYS A 104 -7.98 24.20 -7.87
CA LYS A 104 -7.19 25.34 -7.43
C LYS A 104 -8.14 26.22 -6.62
N LYS A 105 -7.97 26.24 -5.30
CA LYS A 105 -8.78 27.09 -4.41
C LYS A 105 -8.58 28.52 -4.90
N ARG A 106 -9.66 29.20 -5.29
CA ARG A 106 -9.60 30.62 -5.61
C ARG A 106 -9.16 31.35 -4.35
N THR A 107 -8.12 32.17 -4.44
CA THR A 107 -7.77 33.11 -3.37
C THR A 107 -8.97 33.99 -3.08
N HIS A 108 -9.13 34.39 -1.81
CA HIS A 108 -10.26 35.17 -1.28
C HIS A 108 -10.52 36.50 -2.04
N GLU A 109 -9.60 36.95 -2.90
CA GLU A 109 -9.78 38.17 -3.71
C GLU A 109 -10.60 37.98 -5.01
N GLY A 110 -10.94 36.76 -5.43
CA GLY A 110 -11.91 36.53 -6.51
C GLY A 110 -11.58 37.13 -7.90
N LEU A 111 -10.40 37.74 -8.08
CA LEU A 111 -10.03 38.52 -9.28
C LEU A 111 -8.72 38.07 -9.93
N THR A 112 -7.94 37.18 -9.31
CA THR A 112 -6.70 36.64 -9.91
C THR A 112 -6.95 35.29 -10.56
N ILE A 113 -7.18 35.31 -11.88
CA ILE A 113 -6.98 34.14 -12.74
C ILE A 113 -5.47 33.98 -12.90
N THR A 114 -4.86 33.03 -12.18
CA THR A 114 -3.50 32.59 -12.49
C THR A 114 -3.56 31.68 -13.71
N ASP A 115 -3.64 32.31 -14.89
CA ASP A 115 -3.46 31.65 -16.18
C ASP A 115 -2.06 31.01 -16.24
N GLU A 116 -1.98 29.81 -16.81
CA GLU A 116 -0.80 28.95 -16.82
C GLU A 116 0.27 29.42 -17.83
N SER A 117 0.33 30.73 -18.09
CA SER A 117 1.32 31.34 -18.99
C SER A 117 2.47 32.05 -18.26
N ASN A 118 2.47 32.11 -16.93
CA ASN A 118 3.59 32.66 -16.16
C ASN A 118 4.51 31.56 -15.66
N PHE A 119 5.39 31.18 -16.57
CA PHE A 119 6.61 30.42 -16.35
C PHE A 119 7.61 31.26 -15.54
N MET A 120 7.62 31.15 -14.21
CA MET A 120 8.82 31.39 -13.41
C MET A 120 8.81 30.49 -12.17
N ASN A 121 9.89 29.69 -12.08
CA ASN A 121 10.44 29.06 -10.89
C ASN A 121 10.00 29.69 -9.58
N ASP A 122 9.49 28.86 -8.67
CA ASP A 122 10.01 28.85 -7.30
C ASP A 122 9.90 27.42 -6.76
N GLU A 123 11.06 26.77 -6.65
CA GLU A 123 11.29 25.72 -5.68
C GLU A 123 11.20 26.39 -4.31
N GLU A 124 10.28 25.98 -3.45
CA GLU A 124 10.50 25.89 -2.00
C GLU A 124 9.29 25.24 -1.32
N ASP A 125 9.62 24.22 -0.53
CA ASP A 125 8.93 23.62 0.62
C ASP A 125 7.54 24.14 1.01
N ASP A 126 6.60 23.20 1.15
CA ASP A 126 5.53 23.26 2.15
C ASP A 126 5.06 21.81 2.44
N GLU A 127 5.92 21.07 3.14
CA GLU A 127 5.48 19.98 4.02
C GLU A 127 4.91 20.61 5.30
N ASP A 128 3.75 20.10 5.74
CA ASP A 128 3.07 20.39 7.02
C ASP A 128 2.27 21.71 7.13
N ASP A 129 0.95 21.69 6.85
CA ASP A 129 -0.06 22.53 7.58
C ASP A 129 -1.56 22.31 7.22
N ASP A 130 -2.04 21.09 6.95
CA ASP A 130 -3.45 20.89 6.50
C ASP A 130 -4.27 19.86 7.32
N ILE A 131 -4.02 19.72 8.64
CA ILE A 131 -4.83 18.83 9.50
C ILE A 131 -6.05 19.54 10.13
N ASP A 132 -6.08 20.88 10.26
CA ASP A 132 -7.06 21.55 11.13
C ASP A 132 -8.25 22.23 10.44
N MET A 133 -8.42 22.11 9.11
CA MET A 133 -9.53 22.79 8.39
C MET A 133 -10.62 21.89 7.82
N GLU A 134 -10.59 20.57 8.04
CA GLU A 134 -11.62 19.64 7.54
C GLU A 134 -12.88 19.54 8.43
N ILE A 135 -12.89 20.11 9.64
CA ILE A 135 -14.02 19.97 10.57
C ILE A 135 -15.16 20.95 10.25
N SER A 136 -14.87 22.14 9.70
CA SER A 136 -15.89 23.18 9.50
C SER A 136 -16.71 23.02 8.21
N GLU A 137 -16.13 22.46 7.14
CA GLU A 137 -16.85 22.22 5.88
C GLU A 137 -17.79 20.99 5.95
N ASN A 138 -17.48 20.02 6.81
CA ASN A 138 -18.30 18.82 6.99
C ASN A 138 -19.64 19.09 7.73
N LEU A 139 -19.74 20.17 8.53
CA LEU A 139 -20.98 20.51 9.25
C LEU A 139 -22.07 21.05 8.31
N ASN A 140 -21.69 21.82 7.29
CA ASN A 140 -22.62 22.41 6.33
C ASN A 140 -23.15 21.40 5.31
N VAL A 141 -22.39 20.33 5.03
CA VAL A 141 -22.85 19.22 4.19
C VAL A 141 -23.82 18.31 4.96
N LEU A 142 -23.61 18.10 6.26
CA LEU A 142 -24.50 17.32 7.14
C LEU A 142 -25.88 17.98 7.34
N LEU A 143 -25.94 19.32 7.43
CA LEU A 143 -27.19 20.06 7.66
C LEU A 143 -28.11 20.11 6.42
N ASN A 144 -27.56 20.03 5.20
CA ASN A 144 -28.33 20.08 3.96
C ASN A 144 -28.85 18.71 3.47
N GLN A 145 -28.54 17.62 4.17
CA GLN A 145 -29.00 16.26 3.84
C GLN A 145 -30.01 15.70 4.84
N GLY A 146 -30.67 16.56 5.63
CA GLY A 146 -31.63 16.19 6.68
C GLY A 146 -32.95 15.54 6.22
N ASN A 147 -33.06 15.02 5.00
CA ASN A 147 -34.26 14.32 4.50
C ASN A 147 -33.90 13.11 3.62
N LYS A 148 -33.25 12.09 4.19
CA LYS A 148 -33.34 10.67 3.79
C LYS A 148 -32.50 9.82 4.76
N ILE A 149 -33.13 9.40 5.84
CA ILE A 149 -32.55 8.50 6.83
C ILE A 149 -32.71 7.04 6.34
N LYS A 150 -31.58 6.30 6.43
CA LYS A 150 -31.40 4.83 6.49
C LYS A 150 -31.47 4.01 5.18
N SER A 151 -30.28 3.80 4.60
CA SER A 151 -29.82 2.47 4.19
C SER A 151 -28.29 2.44 4.15
N THR A 152 -27.69 1.88 5.21
CA THR A 152 -26.41 1.15 5.21
C THR A 152 -25.39 1.49 4.11
N ASP A 153 -24.43 2.36 4.46
CA ASP A 153 -23.14 2.54 3.77
C ASP A 153 -22.28 1.26 3.86
N VAL A 154 -22.66 0.23 3.11
CA VAL A 154 -21.85 -0.99 2.91
C VAL A 154 -21.53 -1.21 1.42
N GLN A 155 -22.12 -0.44 0.50
CA GLN A 155 -22.04 -0.72 -0.95
C GLN A 155 -21.28 0.36 -1.73
N ARG A 156 -20.01 0.60 -1.42
CA ARG A 156 -19.13 1.41 -2.30
C ARG A 156 -17.72 0.89 -2.53
N ASN A 157 -17.41 -0.37 -2.19
CA ASN A 157 -16.07 -0.96 -2.38
C ASN A 157 -16.06 -2.43 -2.87
N GLU A 158 -17.09 -2.91 -3.57
CA GLU A 158 -17.12 -4.31 -4.04
C GLU A 158 -16.40 -4.54 -5.37
N GLU A 159 -16.16 -3.53 -6.19
CA GLU A 159 -15.53 -3.73 -7.52
C GLU A 159 -13.98 -3.78 -7.49
N SER A 160 -13.34 -3.43 -6.38
CA SER A 160 -11.87 -3.43 -6.25
C SER A 160 -11.31 -4.43 -5.23
N SER A 161 -12.18 -5.21 -4.55
CA SER A 161 -11.79 -6.03 -3.38
C SER A 161 -10.97 -7.28 -3.73
N GLY A 162 -10.83 -7.63 -5.02
CA GLY A 162 -10.11 -8.81 -5.47
C GLY A 162 -8.60 -8.61 -5.67
N HIS A 163 -8.17 -7.43 -6.10
CA HIS A 163 -6.79 -7.22 -6.61
C HIS A 163 -5.80 -6.81 -5.52
N PHE A 164 -6.31 -6.29 -4.40
CA PHE A 164 -5.52 -5.87 -3.26
C PHE A 164 -6.18 -6.30 -1.96
N PHE A 165 -5.40 -6.87 -1.06
CA PHE A 165 -5.81 -7.16 0.30
C PHE A 165 -4.73 -6.69 1.27
N PHE A 166 -5.14 -6.19 2.42
CA PHE A 166 -4.25 -5.78 3.50
C PHE A 166 -4.90 -6.04 4.85
N THR A 167 -4.12 -6.54 5.81
CA THR A 167 -4.54 -6.66 7.20
C THR A 167 -3.35 -6.53 8.14
N ASP A 168 -3.57 -5.87 9.27
CA ASP A 168 -2.60 -5.68 10.34
C ASP A 168 -3.14 -6.22 11.68
N LYS A 169 -4.11 -7.14 11.60
CA LYS A 169 -4.81 -7.71 12.76
C LYS A 169 -3.91 -8.63 13.61
N TYR A 170 -2.94 -9.29 12.96
CA TYR A 170 -2.10 -10.33 13.55
C TYR A 170 -0.76 -9.73 13.93
N LYS A 171 -0.45 -9.63 15.22
CA LYS A 171 0.76 -8.98 15.73
C LYS A 171 1.18 -9.61 17.07
N PRO A 172 2.43 -10.07 17.24
CA PRO A 172 3.53 -10.09 16.26
C PRO A 172 3.55 -11.35 15.37
N LEU A 173 3.85 -11.16 14.08
CA LEU A 173 4.01 -12.23 13.09
C LEU A 173 5.41 -12.84 13.16
N LEU A 174 5.47 -14.17 13.12
CA LEU A 174 6.72 -14.93 12.95
C LEU A 174 6.87 -15.47 11.54
N PHE A 175 5.77 -15.99 11.00
CA PHE A 175 5.76 -16.65 9.70
C PHE A 175 4.35 -16.68 9.14
N VAL A 176 4.24 -16.57 7.81
CA VAL A 176 2.99 -16.64 7.08
C VAL A 176 3.23 -17.44 5.80
N ASP A 177 2.36 -18.41 5.51
CA ASP A 177 2.42 -19.22 4.30
C ASP A 177 1.07 -19.90 4.03
N LEU A 178 0.93 -20.57 2.89
CA LEU A 178 -0.25 -21.37 2.53
C LEU A 178 -0.06 -22.83 2.93
N ILE A 179 -1.07 -23.39 3.61
CA ILE A 179 -1.15 -24.85 3.83
C ILE A 179 -1.79 -25.52 2.61
N SER A 180 -2.80 -24.87 2.04
CA SER A 180 -3.53 -25.30 0.85
C SER A 180 -3.99 -24.08 0.05
N SER A 181 -4.63 -24.31 -1.09
CA SER A 181 -5.02 -23.22 -2.00
C SER A 181 -5.92 -22.16 -1.37
N ASN A 182 -6.68 -22.53 -0.33
CA ASN A 182 -7.62 -21.66 0.36
C ASN A 182 -7.33 -21.51 1.86
N GLU A 183 -6.19 -22.01 2.35
CA GLU A 183 -5.86 -21.99 3.78
C GLU A 183 -4.53 -21.28 4.02
N LEU A 184 -4.63 -20.11 4.66
CA LEU A 184 -3.50 -19.31 5.09
C LEU A 184 -3.11 -19.68 6.53
N ALA A 185 -1.86 -20.11 6.72
CA ALA A 185 -1.25 -20.27 8.04
C ALA A 185 -0.60 -18.96 8.48
N ILE A 186 -0.99 -18.48 9.65
CA ILE A 186 -0.39 -17.33 10.31
C ILE A 186 0.17 -17.80 11.65
N ILE A 187 1.49 -17.73 11.80
CA ILE A 187 2.18 -18.11 13.03
C ILE A 187 2.53 -16.85 13.81
N GLU A 188 1.86 -16.66 14.94
CA GLU A 188 2.12 -15.56 15.86
C GLU A 188 3.03 -15.97 17.01
N ARG A 189 3.86 -15.02 17.47
CA ARG A 189 4.55 -15.19 18.75
C ARG A 189 3.67 -14.65 19.85
N ASN A 190 3.44 -15.43 20.89
CA ASN A 190 2.91 -14.88 22.13
C ASN A 190 4.07 -14.26 22.95
N PRO A 191 4.18 -12.91 23.04
CA PRO A 191 5.34 -12.28 23.66
C PRO A 191 5.40 -12.48 25.18
N LEU A 192 4.26 -12.72 25.85
CA LEU A 192 4.15 -12.64 27.31
C LEU A 192 3.95 -13.98 28.01
N THR A 193 3.61 -15.06 27.30
CA THR A 193 2.91 -16.18 27.97
C THR A 193 3.79 -17.39 28.33
N PHE A 194 5.00 -17.55 27.78
CA PHE A 194 5.75 -18.82 28.00
C PHE A 194 7.24 -18.75 28.36
N HIS A 195 7.99 -17.69 28.05
CA HIS A 195 9.46 -17.75 28.15
C HIS A 195 10.13 -16.74 29.08
N SER A 196 9.43 -15.72 29.57
CA SER A 196 10.00 -14.74 30.51
C SER A 196 8.99 -14.37 31.60
N LYS A 197 8.86 -15.22 32.63
CA LYS A 197 8.26 -14.81 33.91
C LYS A 197 9.23 -13.89 34.68
N GLN A 198 9.69 -12.84 34.03
CA GLN A 198 10.56 -11.85 34.64
C GLN A 198 9.69 -10.93 35.49
N LYS A 199 10.10 -10.72 36.74
CA LYS A 199 9.47 -9.74 37.62
C LYS A 199 9.84 -8.35 37.10
N ALA A 200 8.85 -7.46 37.00
CA ALA A 200 9.06 -6.07 36.64
C ALA A 200 8.66 -5.16 37.81
N PHE A 201 9.29 -4.00 37.91
CA PHE A 201 8.87 -2.96 38.85
C PHE A 201 7.54 -2.35 38.35
N ILE A 202 6.54 -2.29 39.23
CA ILE A 202 5.23 -1.71 38.90
C ILE A 202 5.29 -0.22 39.21
N GLN A 203 5.29 0.60 38.16
CA GLN A 203 5.04 2.03 38.29
C GLN A 203 3.52 2.26 38.25
N PRO A 204 2.90 2.77 39.33
CA PRO A 204 1.46 3.01 39.36
C PRO A 204 1.07 4.05 38.31
N LYS A 205 0.08 3.71 37.48
CA LYS A 205 -0.52 4.67 36.54
C LYS A 205 -1.60 5.45 37.27
N LEU A 206 -1.52 6.78 37.22
CA LEU A 206 -2.60 7.64 37.70
C LEU A 206 -3.82 7.42 36.81
N VAL A 207 -4.91 6.96 37.42
CA VAL A 207 -6.22 6.86 36.77
C VAL A 207 -7.06 7.99 37.38
N PHE A 208 -7.41 8.98 36.56
CA PHE A 208 -8.28 10.09 36.92
C PHE A 208 -9.71 9.80 36.50
#